data_AF-A0A239BNM6-F1
#
_entry.id   AF-A0A239BNM6-F1
#
_cell.length_a   1.000
_cell.length_b   1.000
_cell.length_c   1.000
_cell.angle_alpha   90.00
_cell.angle_beta   90.00
_cell.angle_gamma   90.00
#
_symmetry.space_group_name_H-M   'P 1'
#
loop_
_entity.id
_entity.type
_entity.pdbx_description
1 polymer ?
#
loop_
_entity_poly.entity_id
_entity_poly.type
_entity_poly.pdbx_seq_one_letter_code
_entity_poly.pdbx_strand_id
1 'polypeptide(L)'
;MKARIEKKSSKRLLEIAPSQFHGAWIDKGEPTELAYEQGTRVSNIWSVGGGVNYWGEGCDAYTVWEDWKMNWCWHGPFEPYPAGHRFEGYPNTDGFSPTTINLMKLAADCERSNGEHSR
;
A
#
# COMPACT_ATOMS: atom_id res chain seq x y z
N MET A 1 11.50 -0.62 -1.54
CA MET A 1 10.56 -0.98 -2.63
C MET A 1 10.94 -0.29 -3.93
N LYS A 2 10.53 -0.79 -5.12
CA LYS A 2 10.61 -0.03 -6.40
C LYS A 2 9.28 0.67 -6.72
N ALA A 3 9.29 1.91 -7.22
CA ALA A 3 8.08 2.69 -7.51
C ALA A 3 7.07 1.99 -8.46
N ARG A 4 7.55 1.19 -9.42
CA ARG A 4 6.67 0.38 -10.30
C ARG A 4 5.91 -0.73 -9.55
N ILE A 5 6.48 -1.26 -8.48
CA ILE A 5 5.87 -2.31 -7.64
C ILE A 5 4.83 -1.68 -6.72
N GLU A 6 5.13 -0.53 -6.13
CA GLU A 6 4.16 0.29 -5.38
C GLU A 6 2.93 0.57 -6.24
N LYS A 7 3.11 1.13 -7.45
CA LYS A 7 2.01 1.37 -8.39
C LYS A 7 1.11 0.16 -8.62
N LYS A 8 1.73 -1.00 -8.88
CA LYS A 8 0.99 -2.25 -9.14
C LYS A 8 0.26 -2.73 -7.89
N SER A 9 0.88 -2.61 -6.72
CA SER A 9 0.34 -3.06 -5.45
C SER A 9 -0.83 -2.19 -5.01
N SER A 10 -0.69 -0.86 -5.10
CA SER A 10 -1.75 0.11 -4.87
C SER A 10 -2.98 -0.15 -5.75
N LYS A 11 -2.78 -0.38 -7.05
CA LYS A 11 -3.88 -0.73 -7.96
C LYS A 11 -4.57 -2.04 -7.55
N ARG A 12 -3.78 -3.07 -7.21
CA ARG A 12 -4.33 -4.38 -6.87
C ARG A 12 -5.12 -4.35 -5.56
N LEU A 13 -4.65 -3.61 -4.56
CA LEU A 13 -5.36 -3.42 -3.29
C LEU A 13 -6.73 -2.77 -3.50
N LEU A 14 -6.79 -1.75 -4.37
CA LEU A 14 -8.06 -1.12 -4.75
C LEU A 14 -9.05 -2.10 -5.37
N GLU A 15 -8.57 -3.03 -6.22
CA GLU A 15 -9.41 -4.05 -6.86
C GLU A 15 -9.96 -5.08 -5.85
N ILE A 16 -9.19 -5.38 -4.79
CA ILE A 16 -9.54 -6.40 -3.78
C ILE A 16 -10.48 -5.84 -2.71
N ALA A 17 -10.23 -4.60 -2.26
CA ALA A 17 -11.00 -3.94 -1.22
C ALA A 17 -11.49 -2.55 -1.64
N PRO A 18 -12.34 -2.46 -2.68
CA PRO A 18 -12.81 -1.17 -3.19
C PRO A 18 -13.61 -0.38 -2.16
N SER A 19 -14.29 -1.04 -1.21
CA SER A 19 -15.05 -0.37 -0.14
C SER A 19 -14.15 0.36 0.86
N GLN A 20 -12.95 -0.15 1.12
CA GLN A 20 -11.99 0.47 2.02
C GLN A 20 -11.33 1.70 1.39
N PHE A 21 -11.05 1.62 0.09
CA PHE A 21 -10.36 2.67 -0.65
C PHE A 21 -11.31 3.50 -1.53
N HIS A 22 -12.58 3.66 -1.13
CA HIS A 22 -13.61 4.30 -1.95
C HIS A 22 -13.32 5.78 -2.26
N GLY A 23 -12.45 6.43 -1.48
CA GLY A 23 -12.00 7.81 -1.68
C GLY A 23 -10.64 7.94 -2.38
N ALA A 24 -10.06 6.84 -2.88
CA ALA A 24 -8.76 6.91 -3.52
C ALA A 24 -8.81 7.72 -4.82
N TRP A 25 -7.77 8.50 -5.09
CA TRP A 25 -7.62 9.28 -6.32
C TRP A 25 -6.25 9.03 -6.97
N ILE A 26 -6.06 9.62 -8.16
CA ILE A 26 -4.81 9.57 -8.90
C ILE A 26 -4.34 10.99 -9.15
N ASP A 27 -3.12 11.30 -8.70
CA ASP A 27 -2.41 12.48 -9.19
C ASP A 27 -1.84 12.20 -10.61
N LYS A 28 -2.20 13.08 -11.55
CA LYS A 28 -1.77 13.01 -12.95
C LYS A 28 -0.58 13.93 -13.26
N GLY A 29 -0.31 14.90 -12.39
CA GLY A 29 0.74 15.91 -12.58
C GLY A 29 2.08 15.45 -12.04
N GLU A 30 2.09 14.86 -10.84
CA GLU A 30 3.34 14.61 -10.10
C GLU A 30 3.68 13.11 -9.95
N PRO A 31 4.97 12.75 -9.96
CA PRO A 31 5.43 11.42 -9.52
C PRO A 31 5.23 11.27 -8.00
N THR A 32 5.13 10.03 -7.51
CA THR A 32 5.11 9.78 -6.06
C THR A 32 6.47 10.08 -5.43
N GLU A 33 6.50 10.27 -4.11
CA GLU A 33 7.74 10.50 -3.35
C GLU A 33 8.78 9.41 -3.65
N LEU A 34 8.40 8.13 -3.57
CA LEU A 34 9.27 7.01 -3.88
C LEU A 34 9.78 7.05 -5.34
N ALA A 35 8.96 7.49 -6.29
CA ALA A 35 9.36 7.63 -7.68
C ALA A 35 10.38 8.76 -7.85
N TYR A 36 10.18 9.89 -7.16
CA TYR A 36 11.09 11.03 -7.12
C TYR A 36 12.45 10.65 -6.52
N GLU A 37 12.46 10.01 -5.35
CA GLU A 37 13.66 9.53 -4.66
C GLU A 37 14.50 8.59 -5.54
N GLN A 38 13.84 7.74 -6.34
CA GLN A 38 14.50 6.80 -7.22
C GLN A 38 14.92 7.40 -8.57
N GLY A 39 14.64 8.69 -8.82
CA GLY A 39 14.87 9.32 -10.11
C GLY A 39 14.07 8.68 -11.25
N THR A 40 12.90 8.12 -10.94
CA THR A 40 12.02 7.46 -11.93
C THR A 40 10.81 8.32 -12.27
N ARG A 41 10.21 8.07 -13.44
CA ARG A 41 9.00 8.79 -13.91
C ARG A 41 7.71 8.00 -13.66
N VAL A 42 7.64 7.24 -12.58
CA VAL A 42 6.42 6.48 -12.27
C VAL A 42 5.37 7.45 -11.73
N SER A 43 4.31 7.64 -12.48
CA SER A 43 3.15 8.47 -12.13
C SER A 43 1.86 7.66 -12.15
N ASN A 44 0.73 8.31 -11.88
CA ASN A 44 -0.60 7.72 -11.87
C ASN A 44 -0.72 6.54 -10.88
N ILE A 45 -0.28 6.75 -9.65
CA ILE A 45 -0.43 5.80 -8.54
C ILE A 45 -1.72 6.15 -7.79
N TRP A 46 -2.42 5.14 -7.30
CA TRP A 46 -3.59 5.35 -6.44
C TRP A 46 -3.14 5.82 -5.06
N SER A 47 -3.72 6.93 -4.61
CA SER A 47 -3.43 7.57 -3.33
C SER A 47 -4.70 7.78 -2.51
N VAL A 48 -4.55 7.88 -1.19
CA VAL A 48 -5.60 8.13 -0.19
C VAL A 48 -5.13 9.17 0.82
N GLY A 49 -6.06 9.77 1.58
CA GLY A 49 -5.76 10.90 2.49
C GLY A 49 -5.97 12.26 1.81
N GLY A 50 -5.06 13.21 1.99
CA GLY A 50 -5.01 14.44 1.17
C GLY A 50 -6.30 15.26 1.24
N GLY A 51 -6.59 15.78 2.42
CA GLY A 51 -7.79 16.58 2.69
C GLY A 51 -7.55 17.55 3.83
N VAL A 52 -8.61 18.05 4.44
CA VAL A 52 -8.52 18.82 5.68
C VAL A 52 -9.26 18.09 6.80
N ASN A 53 -8.67 18.06 7.99
CA ASN A 53 -9.32 17.52 9.18
C ASN A 53 -10.43 18.47 9.68
N TYR A 54 -11.11 18.09 10.75
CA TYR A 54 -12.18 18.89 11.37
C TYR A 54 -11.74 20.32 11.75
N TRP A 55 -10.46 20.53 12.01
CA TRP A 55 -9.86 21.82 12.37
C TRP A 55 -9.38 22.63 11.16
N GLY A 56 -9.56 22.11 9.93
CA GLY A 56 -9.09 22.74 8.71
C GLY A 56 -7.60 22.52 8.43
N GLU A 57 -6.92 21.66 9.19
CA GLU A 57 -5.50 21.35 8.97
C GLU A 57 -5.36 20.31 7.86
N GLY A 58 -4.36 20.49 7.00
CA GLY A 58 -4.06 19.54 5.93
C GLY A 58 -3.71 18.16 6.49
N CYS A 59 -4.35 17.13 5.94
CA CYS A 59 -4.00 15.74 6.18
C CYS A 59 -3.00 15.26 5.12
N ASP A 60 -2.07 14.42 5.55
CA ASP A 60 -1.14 13.76 4.64
C ASP A 60 -1.86 12.94 3.57
N ALA A 61 -1.24 12.86 2.39
CA ALA A 61 -1.63 11.95 1.34
C ALA A 61 -0.61 10.80 1.28
N TYR A 62 -1.11 9.58 1.19
CA TYR A 62 -0.31 8.37 1.10
C TYR A 62 -0.66 7.62 -0.17
N THR A 63 0.26 6.83 -0.71
CA THR A 63 -0.15 5.82 -1.70
C THR A 63 -1.06 4.79 -1.01
N VAL A 64 -1.99 4.17 -1.76
CA VAL A 64 -2.85 3.10 -1.22
C VAL A 64 -2.02 1.97 -0.58
N TRP A 65 -0.83 1.68 -1.13
CA TRP A 65 0.09 0.72 -0.55
C TRP A 65 0.63 1.16 0.82
N GLU A 66 1.04 2.41 0.98
CA GLU A 66 1.55 2.94 2.24
C GLU A 66 0.46 3.00 3.31
N ASP A 67 -0.72 3.52 2.96
CA ASP A 67 -1.86 3.54 3.87
C ASP A 67 -2.24 2.12 4.32
N TRP A 68 -2.27 1.17 3.38
CA TRP A 68 -2.47 -0.24 3.71
C TRP A 68 -1.42 -0.74 4.72
N LYS A 69 -0.13 -0.52 4.50
CA LYS A 69 0.91 -0.95 5.46
C LYS A 69 0.74 -0.35 6.85
N MET A 70 0.33 0.91 6.93
CA MET A 70 0.17 1.63 8.19
C MET A 70 -1.08 1.21 8.95
N ASN A 71 -2.15 0.90 8.22
CA ASN A 71 -3.49 0.80 8.78
C ASN A 71 -4.15 -0.57 8.57
N TRP A 72 -3.48 -1.56 7.97
CA TRP A 72 -4.11 -2.85 7.63
C TRP A 72 -4.76 -3.54 8.83
N CYS A 73 -4.21 -3.39 10.04
CA CYS A 73 -4.77 -3.97 11.27
C CYS A 73 -6.09 -3.31 11.71
N TRP A 74 -6.41 -2.15 11.12
CA TRP A 74 -7.63 -1.39 11.32
C TRP A 74 -8.55 -1.40 10.08
N HIS A 75 -8.04 -1.82 8.92
CA HIS A 75 -8.75 -1.85 7.64
C HIS A 75 -9.62 -3.10 7.48
N GLY A 76 -10.88 -3.04 7.93
CA GLY A 76 -12.00 -3.88 7.49
C GLY A 76 -11.76 -5.42 7.41
N PRO A 77 -12.48 -6.19 6.56
CA PRO A 77 -12.71 -7.62 6.76
C PRO A 77 -11.53 -8.53 6.39
N PHE A 78 -10.30 -8.01 6.41
CA PHE A 78 -9.12 -8.85 6.39
C PHE A 78 -8.92 -9.38 7.80
N GLU A 79 -9.73 -10.38 8.17
CA GLU A 79 -9.59 -11.05 9.46
C GLU A 79 -8.12 -11.42 9.64
N PRO A 80 -7.51 -11.14 10.80
CA PRO A 80 -6.17 -11.60 11.03
C PRO A 80 -6.14 -13.13 10.99
N TYR A 81 -4.99 -13.71 10.69
CA TYR A 81 -4.83 -15.15 10.87
C TYR A 81 -5.18 -15.54 12.32
N PRO A 82 -5.87 -16.68 12.52
CA PRO A 82 -6.36 -17.09 13.83
C PRO A 82 -5.22 -17.41 14.80
N ALA A 83 -5.56 -17.44 16.09
CA ALA A 83 -4.61 -17.78 17.15
C ALA A 83 -3.96 -19.16 16.92
N GLY A 84 -2.64 -19.25 17.11
CA GLY A 84 -1.85 -20.45 16.84
C GLY A 84 -1.41 -20.64 15.38
N HIS A 85 -1.78 -19.72 14.47
CA HIS A 85 -1.25 -19.71 13.11
C HIS A 85 0.17 -19.11 13.07
N ARG A 86 1.04 -19.58 12.16
CA ARG A 86 2.42 -19.07 12.02
C ARG A 86 2.51 -17.57 11.65
N PHE A 87 1.41 -17.01 11.19
CA PHE A 87 1.24 -15.59 10.86
C PHE A 87 0.11 -14.96 11.69
N GLU A 88 -0.17 -15.48 12.88
CA GLU A 88 -1.14 -14.90 13.82
C GLU A 88 -0.95 -13.39 13.95
N GLY A 89 -2.05 -12.65 13.91
CA GLY A 89 -2.01 -11.20 13.99
C GLY A 89 -1.46 -10.50 12.75
N TYR A 90 -1.39 -11.17 11.59
CA TYR A 90 -1.20 -10.57 10.26
C TYR A 90 -2.49 -10.73 9.43
N PRO A 91 -2.72 -9.91 8.39
CA PRO A 91 -3.96 -9.98 7.62
C PRO A 91 -4.04 -11.33 6.91
N ASN A 92 -5.18 -12.01 7.01
CA ASN A 92 -5.40 -13.26 6.30
C ASN A 92 -5.48 -13.01 4.79
N THR A 93 -4.50 -13.52 4.06
CA THR A 93 -4.39 -13.36 2.61
C THR A 93 -4.77 -14.64 1.85
N ASP A 94 -5.29 -15.66 2.51
CA ASP A 94 -5.56 -16.98 1.90
C ASP A 94 -6.65 -16.93 0.82
N GLY A 95 -7.51 -15.91 0.86
CA GLY A 95 -8.51 -15.64 -0.19
C GLY A 95 -7.96 -14.88 -1.41
N PHE A 96 -6.70 -14.44 -1.40
CA PHE A 96 -6.14 -13.66 -2.49
C PHE A 96 -5.69 -14.55 -3.64
N SER A 97 -5.80 -14.02 -4.86
CA SER A 97 -5.25 -14.72 -6.03
C SER A 97 -3.74 -14.96 -5.84
N PRO A 98 -3.18 -16.06 -6.37
CA PRO A 98 -1.74 -16.32 -6.31
C PRO A 98 -0.90 -15.15 -6.84
N THR A 99 -1.40 -14.45 -7.87
CA THR A 99 -0.78 -13.27 -8.46
C THR A 99 -0.69 -12.12 -7.45
N THR A 100 -1.74 -11.89 -6.67
CA THR A 100 -1.76 -10.88 -5.61
C THR A 100 -0.75 -11.23 -4.52
N ILE A 101 -0.77 -12.47 -4.04
CA ILE A 101 0.14 -12.94 -2.99
C ILE A 101 1.59 -12.78 -3.45
N ASN A 102 1.90 -13.17 -4.68
CA ASN A 102 3.25 -13.02 -5.25
C ASN A 102 3.66 -11.56 -5.39
N LEU A 103 2.73 -10.67 -5.75
CA LEU A 103 3.01 -9.24 -5.81
C LEU A 103 3.32 -8.65 -4.42
N MET A 104 2.56 -9.06 -3.38
CA MET A 104 2.80 -8.62 -2.00
C MET A 104 4.12 -9.16 -1.44
N LYS A 105 4.47 -10.41 -1.75
CA LYS A 105 5.79 -10.97 -1.41
C LYS A 105 6.91 -10.21 -2.10
N LEU A 106 6.80 -9.99 -3.42
CA LEU A 106 7.78 -9.20 -4.17
C LEU A 106 7.93 -7.78 -3.60
N ALA A 107 6.82 -7.17 -3.20
CA ALA A 107 6.79 -5.87 -2.57
C ALA A 107 7.58 -5.86 -1.25
N ALA A 108 7.32 -6.83 -0.36
CA ALA A 108 8.04 -7.01 0.91
C ALA A 108 9.54 -7.32 0.71
N ASP A 109 9.88 -8.21 -0.22
CA ASP A 109 11.27 -8.57 -0.53
C ASP A 109 12.05 -7.37 -1.06
N CYS A 110 11.42 -6.53 -1.90
CA CYS A 110 12.02 -5.27 -2.37
C CYS A 110 12.21 -4.22 -1.27
N GLU A 111 11.44 -4.26 -0.19
CA GLU A 111 11.64 -3.39 0.98
C GLU A 111 12.80 -3.89 1.84
N ARG A 112 12.84 -5.20 2.12
CA ARG A 112 13.94 -5.83 2.88
C ARG A 112 15.29 -5.62 2.22
N SER A 113 15.37 -5.85 0.91
CA SER A 113 16.61 -5.68 0.14
C SER A 113 17.13 -4.24 0.15
N ASN A 114 16.23 -3.25 0.25
CA ASN A 114 16.62 -1.84 0.33
C ASN A 114 17.09 -1.45 1.75
N GLY A 115 16.53 -2.07 2.81
CA GLY A 115 16.95 -1.83 4.19
C GLY A 115 18.32 -2.43 4.53
N GLU A 116 18.75 -3.46 3.81
CA GLU A 116 20.08 -4.08 3.98
C GLU A 116 21.23 -3.24 3.38
N HIS A 117 20.94 -2.30 2.48
CA HIS A 117 21.95 -1.39 1.89
C HIS A 117 22.07 -0.04 2.65
N SER A 118 21.28 0.17 3.70
CA SER A 118 21.30 1.39 4.52
C SER A 118 21.86 1.16 5.94
N ARG A 119 22.65 0.10 6.14
CA ARG A 119 23.38 -0.17 7.39
C ARG A 119 24.88 -0.19 7.17
#